data_AF-A0A2K0SV93-F1
#
_entry.id   AF-A0A2K0SV93-F1
#
_cell.length_a   1.000
_cell.length_b   1.000
_cell.length_c   1.000
_cell.angle_alpha   90.00
_cell.angle_beta   90.00
_cell.angle_gamma   90.00
#
_symmetry.space_group_name_H-M   'P 1'
#
loop_
_entity.id
_entity.type
_entity.pdbx_description
1 polymer ?
#
loop_
_entity_poly.entity_id
_entity_poly.type
_entity_poly.pdbx_seq_one_letter_code
_entity_poly.pdbx_strand_id
1 'polypeptide(L)'
;MMMNDIQDIRSRIRWIWENYKKGLFTLSGAAVATDTAIDLARSATEEVTPLFKDHNGIPGMIQSFFHYHCLLKGDEENEIYLPEEDNFNYDLYEIADEVYMNVFRTLHSFAGTLVQSDVPIYKDGTYGNYDPASNRDLKSGRQKFTEDKILLLESFTELITVARRIPD
;
A
#
# COMPACT_ATOMS: atom_id res chain seq x y z
N MET A 1 15.91 -7.54 8.82
CA MET A 1 16.85 -7.18 7.74
C MET A 1 16.02 -6.75 6.53
N MET A 2 15.46 -7.66 5.71
CA MET A 2 14.64 -7.29 4.54
C MET A 2 13.57 -6.22 4.82
N MET A 3 12.78 -6.37 5.88
CA MET A 3 11.71 -5.40 6.17
C MET A 3 12.24 -3.98 6.37
N ASN A 4 13.36 -3.85 7.09
CA ASN A 4 14.01 -2.56 7.30
C ASN A 4 14.60 -2.04 5.99
N ASP A 5 15.17 -2.90 5.16
CA ASP A 5 15.73 -2.51 3.87
C ASP A 5 14.65 -1.93 2.94
N ILE A 6 13.47 -2.55 2.88
CA ILE A 6 12.34 -2.05 2.09
C ILE A 6 11.79 -0.75 2.70
N GLN A 7 11.80 -0.62 4.03
CA GLN A 7 11.41 0.63 4.71
C GLN A 7 12.36 1.79 4.41
N ASP A 8 13.66 1.53 4.35
CA ASP A 8 14.68 2.52 3.98
C ASP A 8 14.51 2.95 2.52
N ILE A 9 14.24 1.99 1.62
CA ILE A 9 13.92 2.28 0.22
C ILE A 9 12.65 3.15 0.11
N ARG A 10 11.58 2.81 0.84
CA ARG A 10 10.34 3.59 0.87
C ARG A 10 10.58 5.02 1.38
N SER A 11 11.38 5.16 2.43
CA SER A 11 11.78 6.47 2.97
C SER A 11 12.58 7.27 1.95
N ARG A 12 13.45 6.60 1.17
CA ARG A 12 14.20 7.24 0.09
C ARG A 12 13.31 7.72 -1.05
N ILE A 13 12.32 6.93 -1.46
CA ILE A 13 11.32 7.33 -2.46
C ILE A 13 10.56 8.58 -1.97
N ARG A 14 10.07 8.59 -0.72
CA ARG A 14 9.41 9.77 -0.14
C ARG A 14 10.32 11.00 -0.20
N TRP A 15 11.59 10.86 0.19
CA TRP A 15 12.56 11.95 0.11
C TRP A 15 12.78 12.45 -1.33
N ILE A 16 12.82 11.58 -2.33
CA ILE A 16 12.95 11.97 -3.74
C ILE A 16 11.79 12.89 -4.15
N TRP A 17 10.55 12.47 -3.87
CA TRP A 17 9.35 13.23 -4.25
C TRP A 17 9.19 14.54 -3.47
N GLU A 18 9.59 14.58 -2.20
CA GLU A 18 9.63 15.82 -1.42
C GLU A 18 10.62 16.85 -1.99
N ASN A 19 11.77 16.39 -2.50
CA ASN A 19 12.75 17.28 -3.13
C ASN A 19 12.32 17.70 -4.54
N TYR A 20 11.62 16.85 -5.29
CA TYR A 20 10.96 17.25 -6.53
C TYR A 20 9.93 18.37 -6.28
N LYS A 21 9.07 18.23 -5.28
CA LYS A 21 8.07 19.24 -4.90
C LYS A 21 8.70 20.60 -4.55
N LYS A 22 9.93 20.59 -4.01
CA LYS A 22 10.72 21.80 -3.68
C LYS A 22 11.48 22.38 -4.89
N GLY A 23 11.37 21.78 -6.07
CA GLY A 23 12.09 22.18 -7.28
C GLY A 23 13.58 21.81 -7.30
N LEU A 24 14.01 20.94 -6.37
CA LEU A 24 15.42 20.53 -6.26
C LEU A 24 15.78 19.40 -7.24
N PHE A 25 14.79 18.59 -7.65
CA PHE A 25 14.94 17.56 -8.66
C PHE A 25 14.03 17.81 -9.85
N THR A 26 14.45 17.36 -11.04
CA THR A 26 13.57 17.30 -12.21
C THR A 26 12.59 16.14 -12.06
N LEU A 27 11.43 16.23 -12.71
CA LEU A 27 10.46 15.14 -12.75
C LEU A 27 11.10 13.86 -13.31
N SER A 28 11.89 13.98 -14.38
CA SER A 28 12.60 12.84 -14.99
C SER A 28 13.61 12.21 -14.03
N GLY A 29 14.37 13.02 -13.28
CA GLY A 29 15.32 12.51 -12.29
C GLY A 29 14.63 11.79 -11.14
N ALA A 30 13.52 12.36 -10.64
CA ALA A 30 12.72 11.75 -9.60
C ALA A 30 12.09 10.42 -10.06
N ALA A 31 11.57 10.37 -11.28
CA ALA A 31 10.98 9.16 -11.86
C ALA A 31 12.02 8.05 -12.03
N VAL A 32 13.18 8.33 -12.65
CA VAL A 32 14.26 7.33 -12.84
C VAL A 32 14.78 6.80 -11.51
N ALA A 33 14.98 7.68 -10.52
CA ALA A 33 15.44 7.26 -9.21
C ALA A 33 14.39 6.40 -8.47
N THR A 34 13.10 6.72 -8.65
CA THR A 34 11.99 5.91 -8.09
C THR A 34 11.94 4.53 -8.73
N ASP A 35 12.05 4.45 -10.07
CA ASP A 35 12.08 3.18 -10.82
C ASP A 35 13.22 2.28 -10.34
N THR A 36 14.43 2.84 -10.25
CA THR A 36 15.62 2.13 -9.73
C THR A 36 15.41 1.65 -8.28
N ALA A 37 14.79 2.47 -7.43
CA ALA A 37 14.52 2.11 -6.04
C ALA A 37 13.49 0.97 -5.94
N ILE A 38 12.45 0.99 -6.78
CA ILE A 38 11.43 -0.07 -6.85
C ILE A 38 12.07 -1.38 -7.34
N ASP A 39 12.94 -1.33 -8.35
CA ASP A 39 13.65 -2.50 -8.86
C ASP A 39 14.56 -3.14 -7.80
N LEU A 40 15.23 -2.31 -6.98
CA LEU A 40 16.02 -2.79 -5.86
C LEU A 40 15.14 -3.48 -4.80
N ALA A 41 14.01 -2.87 -4.45
CA ALA A 41 13.05 -3.47 -3.51
C ALA A 41 12.51 -4.80 -4.05
N ARG A 42 12.16 -4.85 -5.33
CA ARG A 42 11.69 -6.07 -6.00
C ARG A 42 12.74 -7.18 -5.89
N SER A 43 13.98 -6.89 -6.27
CA SER A 43 15.09 -7.85 -6.21
C SER A 43 15.28 -8.40 -4.79
N ALA A 44 15.30 -7.52 -3.78
CA ALA A 44 15.40 -7.93 -2.37
C ALA A 44 14.22 -8.83 -1.92
N THR A 45 12.99 -8.52 -2.36
CA THR A 45 11.83 -9.35 -2.04
C THR A 45 11.84 -10.70 -2.75
N GLU A 46 12.31 -10.77 -3.99
CA GLU A 46 12.38 -12.00 -4.78
C GLU A 46 13.37 -13.02 -4.18
N GLU A 47 14.49 -12.53 -3.62
CA GLU A 47 15.49 -13.38 -2.95
C GLU A 47 14.93 -14.13 -1.74
N VAL A 48 14.02 -13.51 -0.97
CA VAL A 48 13.47 -14.12 0.25
C VAL A 48 12.11 -14.78 0.03
N THR A 49 11.41 -14.48 -1.06
CA THR A 49 10.09 -15.06 -1.38
C THR A 49 10.05 -16.59 -1.25
N PRO A 50 11.08 -17.36 -1.70
CA PRO A 50 11.11 -18.80 -1.53
C PRO A 50 11.03 -19.29 -0.08
N LEU A 51 11.53 -18.50 0.89
CA LEU A 51 11.54 -18.85 2.31
C LEU A 51 10.13 -18.88 2.92
N PHE A 52 9.19 -18.16 2.31
CA PHE A 52 7.82 -18.05 2.81
C PHE A 52 6.83 -18.98 2.11
N LYS A 53 7.27 -19.79 1.14
CA LYS A 53 6.38 -20.67 0.36
C LYS A 53 5.52 -21.58 1.23
N ASP A 54 6.11 -22.15 2.29
CA ASP A 54 5.42 -23.06 3.21
C ASP A 54 4.56 -22.34 4.25
N HIS A 55 4.58 -21.00 4.26
CA HIS A 55 3.89 -20.12 5.22
C HIS A 55 2.90 -19.18 4.52
N ASN A 56 2.16 -19.67 3.53
CA ASN A 56 1.22 -18.89 2.71
C ASN A 56 1.88 -17.74 1.91
N GLY A 57 3.18 -17.83 1.63
CA GLY A 57 3.93 -16.85 0.85
C GLY A 57 4.02 -15.47 1.50
N ILE A 58 4.22 -14.46 0.67
CA ILE A 58 4.27 -13.06 1.08
C ILE A 58 2.98 -12.60 1.83
N PRO A 59 1.76 -13.01 1.44
CA PRO A 59 0.56 -12.69 2.20
C PRO A 59 0.61 -13.17 3.67
N GLY A 60 1.01 -14.42 3.90
CA GLY A 60 1.13 -14.97 5.26
C GLY A 60 2.21 -14.28 6.08
N MET A 61 3.32 -13.91 5.41
CA MET A 61 4.41 -13.14 6.01
C MET A 61 3.93 -11.74 6.47
N ILE A 62 3.25 -10.97 5.62
CA ILE A 62 2.74 -9.62 5.96
C ILE A 62 1.76 -9.69 7.13
N GLN A 63 0.82 -10.65 7.10
CA GLN A 63 -0.15 -10.85 8.18
C GLN A 63 0.54 -11.21 9.49
N SER A 64 1.54 -12.09 9.44
CA SER A 64 2.31 -12.51 10.62
C SER A 64 3.12 -11.35 11.20
N PHE A 65 3.76 -10.52 10.36
CA PHE A 65 4.47 -9.32 10.82
C PHE A 65 3.54 -8.30 11.45
N PHE A 66 2.40 -8.02 10.83
CA PHE A 66 1.39 -7.13 11.40
C PHE A 66 0.94 -7.61 12.78
N HIS A 67 0.52 -8.86 12.86
CA HIS A 67 0.05 -9.46 14.10
C HIS A 67 1.12 -9.44 15.20
N TYR A 68 2.36 -9.82 14.88
CA TYR A 68 3.47 -9.80 15.83
C TYR A 68 3.81 -8.38 16.32
N HIS A 69 3.78 -7.37 15.43
CA HIS A 69 4.01 -5.98 15.83
C HIS A 69 2.94 -5.43 16.77
N CYS A 70 1.67 -5.80 16.56
CA CYS A 70 0.57 -5.45 17.47
C CYS A 70 0.77 -6.09 18.86
N LEU A 71 1.05 -7.40 18.91
CA LEU A 71 1.32 -8.09 20.18
C LEU A 71 2.51 -7.47 20.94
N LEU A 72 3.58 -7.09 20.25
CA LEU A 72 4.72 -6.42 20.87
C LEU A 72 4.38 -5.05 21.47
N LYS A 73 3.37 -4.36 20.94
CA LYS A 73 2.87 -3.08 21.48
C LYS A 73 1.83 -3.25 22.58
N GLY A 74 1.40 -4.48 22.84
CA GLY A 74 0.49 -4.83 23.93
C GLY A 74 -0.98 -4.96 23.51
N ASP A 75 -1.28 -4.95 22.21
CA ASP A 75 -2.64 -5.19 21.71
C ASP A 75 -3.02 -6.68 21.89
N GLU A 76 -4.27 -6.95 22.27
CA GLU A 76 -4.82 -8.31 22.33
C GLU A 76 -5.45 -8.74 20.99
N GLU A 77 -5.62 -10.05 20.75
CA GLU A 77 -6.16 -10.59 19.49
C GLU A 77 -7.52 -9.97 19.10
N ASN A 78 -8.41 -9.82 20.08
CA ASN A 78 -9.74 -9.23 19.93
C ASN A 78 -9.71 -7.71 19.72
N GLU A 79 -8.57 -7.05 19.94
CA GLU A 79 -8.36 -5.63 19.65
C GLU A 79 -7.74 -5.42 18.26
N ILE A 80 -7.08 -6.44 17.71
CA ILE A 80 -6.50 -6.42 16.36
C ILE A 80 -7.57 -6.63 15.29
N TYR A 81 -8.50 -7.57 15.52
CA TYR A 81 -9.56 -7.90 14.58
C TYR A 81 -10.93 -7.68 15.22
N LEU A 82 -11.51 -6.51 14.93
CA LEU A 82 -12.83 -6.13 15.42
C LEU A 82 -13.95 -6.72 14.53
N PRO A 83 -15.02 -7.31 15.10
CA PRO A 83 -16.12 -7.88 14.32
C PRO A 83 -16.85 -6.90 13.39
N GLU A 84 -16.89 -5.63 13.76
CA GLU A 84 -17.53 -4.54 13.02
C GLU A 84 -16.67 -3.98 11.87
N GLU A 85 -15.41 -4.41 11.77
CA GLU A 85 -14.47 -3.93 10.75
C GLU A 85 -14.32 -4.90 9.57
N ASP A 86 -14.19 -4.33 8.37
CA ASP A 86 -14.02 -5.09 7.13
C ASP A 86 -12.56 -5.57 6.89
N ASN A 87 -11.61 -5.08 7.69
CA ASN A 87 -10.18 -5.38 7.55
C ASN A 87 -9.53 -5.81 8.86
N PHE A 88 -9.01 -4.85 9.61
CA PHE A 88 -8.41 -4.96 10.94
C PHE A 88 -8.81 -3.68 11.69
N ASN A 89 -8.54 -3.58 12.98
CA ASN A 89 -8.81 -2.37 13.74
C ASN A 89 -8.07 -1.17 13.12
N TYR A 90 -8.82 -0.20 12.60
CA TYR A 90 -8.23 0.96 11.93
C TYR A 90 -7.38 1.85 12.84
N ASP A 91 -7.50 1.75 14.16
CA ASP A 91 -6.60 2.46 15.08
C ASP A 91 -5.15 1.95 14.97
N LEU A 92 -4.95 0.74 14.43
CA LEU A 92 -3.65 0.14 14.14
C LEU A 92 -3.08 0.56 12.77
N TYR A 93 -3.68 1.57 12.11
CA TYR A 93 -3.28 2.02 10.76
C TYR A 93 -1.79 2.29 10.62
N GLU A 94 -1.14 2.91 11.61
CA GLU A 94 0.30 3.23 11.53
C GLU A 94 1.16 1.97 11.55
N ILE A 95 0.79 0.97 12.36
CA ILE A 95 1.47 -0.34 12.36
C ILE A 95 1.22 -1.04 11.03
N ALA A 96 -0.01 -0.98 10.52
CA ALA A 96 -0.37 -1.56 9.24
C ALA A 96 0.36 -0.90 8.05
N ASP A 97 0.63 0.41 8.10
CA ASP A 97 1.44 1.11 7.09
C ASP A 97 2.91 0.69 7.19
N GLU A 98 3.46 0.63 8.41
CA GLU A 98 4.83 0.20 8.67
C GLU A 98 5.08 -1.21 8.14
N VAL A 99 4.09 -2.10 8.20
CA VAL A 99 4.26 -3.49 7.77
C VAL A 99 3.72 -3.80 6.37
N TYR A 100 3.38 -2.77 5.58
CA TYR A 100 2.76 -2.91 4.24
C TYR A 100 1.38 -3.60 4.23
N MET A 101 0.75 -3.79 5.39
CA MET A 101 -0.56 -4.40 5.51
C MET A 101 -1.66 -3.55 4.85
N ASN A 102 -1.58 -2.21 4.97
CA ASN A 102 -2.52 -1.29 4.29
C ASN A 102 -2.51 -1.51 2.76
N VAL A 103 -1.32 -1.50 2.17
CA VAL A 103 -1.13 -1.68 0.72
C VAL A 103 -1.56 -3.09 0.31
N PHE A 104 -1.18 -4.11 1.08
CA PHE A 104 -1.59 -5.49 0.83
C PHE A 104 -3.12 -5.64 0.81
N ARG A 105 -3.82 -5.12 1.82
CA ARG A 105 -5.29 -5.18 1.89
C ARG A 105 -5.95 -4.49 0.70
N THR A 106 -5.49 -3.30 0.35
CA THR A 106 -6.02 -2.55 -0.81
C THR A 106 -5.81 -3.29 -2.12
N LEU A 107 -4.59 -3.78 -2.38
CA LEU A 107 -4.27 -4.54 -3.60
C LEU A 107 -5.01 -5.88 -3.67
N HIS A 108 -5.08 -6.62 -2.55
CA HIS A 108 -5.77 -7.90 -2.48
C HIS A 108 -7.28 -7.73 -2.71
N SER A 109 -7.88 -6.70 -2.11
CA SER A 109 -9.29 -6.37 -2.33
C SER A 109 -9.56 -6.02 -3.80
N PHE A 110 -8.71 -5.17 -4.40
CA PHE A 110 -8.81 -4.81 -5.81
C PHE A 110 -8.61 -6.03 -6.73
N ALA A 111 -7.62 -6.88 -6.49
CA ALA A 111 -7.40 -8.08 -7.29
C ALA A 111 -8.63 -9.00 -7.30
N GLY A 112 -9.37 -9.07 -6.19
CA GLY A 112 -10.63 -9.81 -6.09
C GLY A 112 -11.75 -9.27 -6.97
N THR A 113 -11.70 -8.00 -7.40
CA THR A 113 -12.71 -7.41 -8.32
C THR A 113 -12.39 -7.66 -9.79
N LEU A 114 -11.17 -8.10 -10.12
CA LEU A 114 -10.70 -8.27 -11.51
C LEU A 114 -11.21 -9.55 -12.20
N VAL A 115 -12.19 -10.24 -11.62
CA VAL A 115 -12.74 -11.51 -12.12
C VAL A 115 -13.69 -11.23 -13.30
N GLN A 116 -13.51 -11.97 -14.42
CA GLN A 116 -14.29 -11.94 -15.68
C GLN A 116 -13.99 -10.84 -16.71
N SER A 117 -12.78 -10.74 -17.28
CA SER A 117 -12.46 -9.92 -18.49
C SER A 117 -12.81 -8.42 -18.46
N ASP A 118 -13.57 -7.98 -17.47
CA ASP A 118 -14.10 -6.66 -17.29
C ASP A 118 -13.09 -5.87 -16.49
N VAL A 119 -12.92 -4.61 -16.88
CA VAL A 119 -12.19 -3.64 -16.07
C VAL A 119 -13.22 -2.95 -15.18
N PRO A 120 -13.03 -2.95 -13.84
CA PRO A 120 -13.90 -2.20 -12.96
C PRO A 120 -13.83 -0.71 -13.31
N ILE A 121 -14.84 -0.18 -14.01
CA ILE A 121 -14.91 1.26 -14.27
C ILE A 121 -15.57 1.91 -13.05
N TYR A 122 -14.75 2.57 -12.24
CA TYR A 122 -15.25 3.41 -11.17
C TYR A 122 -15.55 4.80 -11.73
N LYS A 123 -16.72 5.36 -11.38
CA LYS A 123 -17.04 6.76 -11.69
C LYS A 123 -16.30 7.66 -10.71
N ASP A 124 -15.92 8.86 -11.13
CA ASP A 124 -15.35 9.87 -10.23
C ASP A 124 -16.18 9.98 -8.94
N GLY A 125 -15.50 9.92 -7.79
CA GLY A 125 -16.14 9.99 -6.49
C GLY A 125 -16.81 8.70 -6.01
N THR A 126 -16.67 7.56 -6.72
CA THR A 126 -17.20 6.25 -6.27
C THR A 126 -16.71 5.87 -4.88
N TYR A 127 -15.44 6.20 -4.57
CA TYR A 127 -14.84 5.94 -3.26
C TYR A 127 -14.86 7.15 -2.32
N GLY A 128 -15.35 8.29 -2.79
CA GLY A 128 -15.32 9.58 -2.10
C GLY A 128 -14.44 10.61 -2.81
N ASN A 129 -14.36 11.81 -2.24
CA ASN A 129 -13.53 12.91 -2.77
C ASN A 129 -12.30 13.11 -1.88
N TYR A 130 -11.13 13.17 -2.49
CA TYR A 130 -9.88 13.50 -1.80
C TYR A 130 -9.69 15.02 -1.71
N ASP A 131 -9.46 15.54 -0.50
CA ASP A 131 -9.10 16.94 -0.28
C ASP A 131 -7.58 17.07 -0.04
N PRO A 132 -6.81 17.56 -1.03
CA PRO A 132 -5.36 17.72 -0.89
C PRO A 132 -4.94 18.79 0.13
N ALA A 133 -5.86 19.68 0.55
CA ALA A 133 -5.58 20.69 1.57
C ALA A 133 -5.82 20.17 3.00
N SER A 134 -6.43 18.99 3.14
CA SER A 134 -6.76 18.41 4.44
C SER A 134 -5.48 17.97 5.17
N ASN A 135 -5.37 18.30 6.46
CA ASN A 135 -4.22 17.86 7.26
C ASN A 135 -4.35 16.37 7.60
N ARG A 136 -3.51 15.55 6.96
CA ARG A 136 -3.50 14.09 7.13
C ARG A 136 -3.12 13.65 8.55
N ASP A 137 -2.31 14.42 9.27
CA ASP A 137 -1.85 14.07 10.62
C ASP A 137 -2.99 14.10 11.66
N LEU A 138 -4.06 14.84 11.36
CA LEU A 138 -5.23 14.96 12.24
C LEU A 138 -6.32 13.91 11.94
N LYS A 139 -6.10 13.03 10.97
CA LYS A 139 -7.08 12.02 10.55
C LYS A 139 -6.97 10.75 11.37
N SER A 140 -8.12 10.13 11.66
CA SER A 140 -8.16 8.77 12.21
C SER A 140 -7.60 7.77 11.22
N GLY A 141 -7.19 6.58 11.69
CA GLY A 141 -6.66 5.55 10.80
C GLY A 141 -7.68 5.11 9.74
N ARG A 142 -8.97 5.08 10.07
CA ARG A 142 -10.05 4.80 9.10
C ARG A 142 -10.12 5.87 8.01
N GLN A 143 -10.02 7.15 8.39
CA GLN A 143 -10.02 8.26 7.44
C GLN A 143 -8.79 8.19 6.52
N LYS A 144 -7.60 7.92 7.07
CA LYS A 144 -6.37 7.75 6.29
C LYS A 144 -6.49 6.60 5.28
N PHE A 145 -6.94 5.43 5.73
CA PHE A 145 -7.16 4.27 4.86
C PHE A 145 -8.20 4.53 3.77
N THR A 146 -9.26 5.28 4.09
CA THR A 146 -10.28 5.68 3.12
C THR A 146 -9.68 6.59 2.04
N GLU A 147 -8.88 7.58 2.42
CA GLU A 147 -8.17 8.44 1.45
C GLU A 147 -7.20 7.65 0.57
N ASP A 148 -6.49 6.67 1.14
CA ASP A 148 -5.60 5.80 0.37
C ASP A 148 -6.38 5.01 -0.68
N LYS A 149 -7.55 4.48 -0.31
CA LYS A 149 -8.43 3.78 -1.26
C LYS A 149 -8.95 4.70 -2.35
N ILE A 150 -9.35 5.93 -2.02
CA ILE A 150 -9.81 6.92 -3.02
C ILE A 150 -8.71 7.13 -4.06
N LEU A 151 -7.50 7.50 -3.61
CA LEU A 151 -6.39 7.82 -4.50
C LEU A 151 -5.91 6.61 -5.32
N LEU A 152 -5.77 5.45 -4.68
CA LEU A 152 -5.18 4.27 -5.31
C LEU A 152 -6.15 3.55 -6.25
N LEU A 153 -7.41 3.37 -5.87
CA LEU A 153 -8.37 2.59 -6.67
C LEU A 153 -8.79 3.31 -7.96
N GLU A 154 -8.87 4.64 -7.93
CA GLU A 154 -9.04 5.44 -9.14
C GLU A 154 -7.85 5.22 -10.09
N SER A 155 -6.62 5.28 -9.56
CA SER A 155 -5.40 5.06 -10.35
C SER A 155 -5.26 3.61 -10.88
N PHE A 156 -5.64 2.60 -10.09
CA PHE A 156 -5.48 1.18 -10.48
C PHE A 156 -6.33 0.79 -11.68
N THR A 157 -7.48 1.43 -11.86
CA THR A 157 -8.37 1.20 -13.00
C THR A 157 -7.72 1.64 -14.31
N GLU A 158 -7.05 2.80 -14.30
CA GLU A 158 -6.30 3.27 -15.46
C GLU A 158 -5.11 2.33 -15.74
N LEU A 159 -4.36 1.95 -14.71
CA LEU A 159 -3.21 1.05 -14.84
C LEU A 159 -3.59 -0.32 -15.40
N ILE A 160 -4.71 -0.91 -14.99
CA ILE A 160 -5.13 -2.22 -15.50
C ILE A 160 -5.60 -2.15 -16.95
N THR A 161 -6.21 -1.03 -17.35
CA THR A 161 -6.61 -0.77 -18.75
C THR A 161 -5.39 -0.78 -19.66
N VAL A 162 -4.31 -0.08 -19.26
CA VAL A 162 -3.02 -0.07 -19.95
C VAL A 162 -2.39 -1.46 -19.95
N ALA A 163 -2.35 -2.15 -18.81
CA ALA A 163 -1.73 -3.47 -18.69
C ALA A 163 -2.43 -4.53 -19.55
N ARG A 164 -3.77 -4.47 -19.66
CA ARG A 164 -4.57 -5.37 -20.51
C ARG A 164 -4.59 -4.97 -21.99
N ARG A 165 -3.98 -3.82 -22.35
CA ARG A 165 -3.98 -3.26 -23.71
C ARG A 165 -5.38 -3.13 -24.30
N ILE A 166 -6.34 -2.70 -23.48
CA ILE A 166 -7.71 -2.47 -23.95
C ILE A 166 -7.66 -1.27 -24.91
N PRO A 167 -8.17 -1.39 -26.15
CA PRO A 167 -8.23 -0.27 -27.07
C PRO A 167 -9.14 0.84 -26.52
N ASP A 168 -8.79 2.11 -26.80
CA ASP A 168 -9.64 3.28 -26.53
C ASP A 168 -11.00 3.20 -27.26
#